data_AF-A0A6A8D9M7-F1
#
_entry.id   AF-A0A6A8D9M7-F1
#
_cell.length_a   1.000
_cell.length_b   1.000
_cell.length_c   1.000
_cell.angle_alpha   90.00
_cell.angle_beta   90.00
_cell.angle_gamma   90.00
#
_symmetry.space_group_name_H-M   'P 1'
#
loop_
_entity.id
_entity.type
_entity.pdbx_description
1 polymer ?
#
loop_
_entity_poly.entity_id
_entity_poly.type
_entity_poly.pdbx_seq_one_letter_code
_entity_poly.pdbx_strand_id
1 'polypeptide(L)'
;MSIVVFLAFSEQLMRKYGKKILFYLIVLLFLLLPFIDVTKPFSGIILQKAMGNEDLHHIQKLRNSDLLDELIVIPEKVKDKDSLINMVRRINSIDRPLLELLVNQGVKIRLFEGNLTDEPLLYHLKWEKPRGWKKDVTWEDVPGSGGSWLISAKIGASMPGNGHGSINLELHEIGHTVFNLIMTNPDYTKEFQSSWEQEVHEMFYSEQYFINHTSEYFAEMFAYYYYSEESAAIIKLKAPKTYKFFRELKSLNFNKIPRNFY
;
A
#
# COMPACT_ATOMS: atom_id res chain seq x y z
N MET A 1 9.96 33.14 6.76
CA MET A 1 10.98 34.20 6.63
C MET A 1 11.27 34.37 5.15
N SER A 2 10.90 35.50 4.55
CA SER A 2 10.90 35.68 3.09
C SER A 2 12.32 35.67 2.51
N ILE A 3 12.50 35.11 1.31
CA ILE A 3 13.79 34.96 0.59
C ILE A 3 14.58 36.29 0.53
N VAL A 4 13.87 37.42 0.47
CA VAL A 4 14.44 38.77 0.46
C VAL A 4 15.23 39.10 1.74
N VAL A 5 14.76 38.65 2.91
CA VAL A 5 15.44 38.88 4.19
C VAL A 5 16.73 38.06 4.28
N PHE A 6 16.73 36.86 3.70
CA PHE A 6 17.90 35.98 3.67
C PHE A 6 19.02 36.53 2.76
N LEU A 7 18.64 37.08 1.60
CA LEU A 7 19.58 37.68 0.64
C LEU A 7 20.26 38.92 1.22
N ALA A 8 19.50 39.83 1.84
CA ALA A 8 20.05 41.03 2.47
C ALA A 8 21.00 40.72 3.64
N PHE A 9 20.68 39.69 4.43
CA PHE A 9 21.56 39.24 5.52
C PHE A 9 22.86 38.60 4.99
N SER A 10 22.79 37.88 3.88
CA SER A 10 23.95 37.24 3.25
C SER A 10 24.95 38.25 2.67
N GLU A 11 24.48 39.34 2.05
CA GLU A 11 25.36 40.39 1.51
C GLU A 11 26.11 41.15 2.62
N GLN A 12 25.44 41.42 3.74
CA GLN A 12 26.04 42.13 4.86
C GLN A 12 27.13 41.29 5.56
N LEU A 13 26.93 39.97 5.66
CA LEU A 13 27.93 39.01 6.16
C LEU A 13 29.12 38.84 5.21
N MET A 14 28.88 38.79 3.89
CA MET A 14 29.93 38.73 2.85
C MET A 14 30.91 39.90 2.96
N ARG A 15 30.40 41.12 3.20
CA ARG A 15 31.22 42.33 3.35
C ARG A 15 32.06 42.34 4.62
N LYS A 16 31.58 41.75 5.71
CA LYS A 16 32.22 41.83 7.03
C LYS A 16 33.28 40.75 7.29
N TYR A 17 33.09 39.55 6.76
CA TYR A 17 33.96 38.40 7.07
C TYR A 17 34.66 37.80 5.85
N GLY A 18 34.37 38.28 4.64
CA GLY A 18 34.96 37.75 3.40
C GLY A 18 34.36 36.40 2.99
N LYS A 19 34.33 36.15 1.67
CA LYS A 19 33.65 35.00 1.05
C LYS A 19 34.05 33.64 1.64
N LYS A 20 35.31 33.51 2.08
CA LYS A 20 35.83 32.26 2.67
C LYS A 20 35.24 31.95 4.04
N ILE A 21 35.10 32.94 4.93
CA ILE A 21 34.54 32.72 6.27
C ILE A 21 33.04 32.42 6.17
N LEU A 22 32.31 33.07 5.25
CA LEU A 22 30.91 32.76 5.02
C LEU A 22 30.72 31.33 4.48
N PHE A 23 31.60 30.88 3.59
CA PHE A 23 31.59 29.49 3.10
C PHE A 23 31.77 28.50 4.26
N TYR A 24 32.73 28.73 5.17
CA TYR A 24 32.92 27.86 6.33
C TYR A 24 31.73 27.87 7.29
N LEU A 25 31.07 29.02 7.48
CA LEU A 25 29.85 29.12 8.30
C LEU A 25 28.68 28.35 7.69
N ILE A 26 28.52 28.38 6.36
CA ILE A 26 27.49 27.60 5.67
C ILE A 26 27.77 26.10 5.80
N VAL A 27 29.02 25.66 5.59
CA VAL A 27 29.40 24.24 5.76
C VAL A 27 29.17 23.79 7.21
N LEU A 28 29.54 24.60 8.20
CA LEU A 28 29.31 24.30 9.61
C LEU A 28 27.80 24.23 9.94
N LEU A 29 26.98 25.09 9.33
CA LEU A 29 25.52 25.03 9.46
C LEU A 29 24.96 23.71 8.89
N PHE A 30 25.42 23.26 7.72
CA PHE A 30 25.02 21.97 7.14
C PHE A 30 25.50 20.75 7.94
N LEU A 31 26.62 20.87 8.68
CA LEU A 31 27.12 19.84 9.59
C LEU A 31 26.36 19.78 10.93
N LEU A 32 25.76 20.90 11.35
CA LEU A 32 25.00 21.03 12.60
C LEU A 32 23.49 20.85 12.41
N LEU A 33 22.98 20.96 11.17
CA LEU A 33 21.64 20.49 10.88
C LEU A 33 21.63 18.99 11.17
N PRO A 34 20.78 18.48 12.09
CA PRO A 34 20.55 17.04 12.14
C PRO A 34 20.20 16.64 10.72
N PHE A 35 20.75 15.53 10.22
CA PHE A 35 20.22 14.89 9.03
C PHE A 35 18.73 14.73 9.31
N ILE A 36 17.91 15.66 8.81
CA ILE A 36 16.47 15.46 8.74
C ILE A 36 16.41 14.18 7.94
N ASP A 37 15.93 13.13 8.58
CA ASP A 37 15.92 11.82 8.00
C ASP A 37 14.84 11.81 6.91
N VAL A 38 15.15 12.45 5.77
CA VAL A 38 14.34 12.46 4.55
C VAL A 38 14.28 11.03 3.97
N THR A 39 14.97 10.07 4.60
CA THR A 39 14.97 8.66 4.24
C THR A 39 13.88 7.86 4.97
N LYS A 40 13.04 8.48 5.80
CA LYS A 40 11.75 7.90 6.21
C LYS A 40 10.68 8.34 5.21
N PRO A 41 10.44 7.57 4.14
CA PRO A 41 9.45 7.95 3.14
C PRO A 41 8.03 8.01 3.72
N PHE A 42 7.77 7.47 4.91
CA PHE A 42 6.44 7.54 5.52
C PHE A 42 6.48 7.70 7.03
N SER A 43 5.39 8.23 7.58
CA SER A 43 5.15 8.27 9.02
C SER A 43 4.77 6.89 9.55
N GLY A 44 5.53 6.36 10.52
CA GLY A 44 5.20 5.09 11.19
C GLY A 44 6.42 4.31 11.69
N ILE A 45 6.13 3.20 12.36
CA ILE A 45 7.10 2.23 12.85
C ILE A 45 6.68 0.82 12.43
N ILE A 46 7.66 -0.05 12.26
CA ILE A 46 7.45 -1.45 11.91
C ILE A 46 6.61 -2.13 13.00
N LEU A 47 5.71 -3.03 12.59
CA LEU A 47 4.74 -3.74 13.43
C LEU A 47 5.29 -4.18 14.80
N GLN A 48 6.43 -4.87 14.83
CA GLN A 48 7.00 -5.33 16.11
C GLN A 48 7.39 -4.20 17.07
N LYS A 49 7.89 -3.08 16.54
CA LYS A 49 8.36 -1.95 17.35
C LYS A 49 7.20 -1.18 17.98
N ALA A 50 6.02 -1.27 17.38
CA ALA A 50 4.86 -0.47 17.74
C ALA A 50 3.95 -1.11 18.77
N MET A 51 3.97 -2.44 18.85
CA MET A 51 3.06 -3.19 19.69
C MET A 51 3.72 -3.56 21.02
N GLY A 52 3.04 -3.29 22.13
CA GLY A 52 3.49 -3.72 23.45
C GLY A 52 3.48 -5.25 23.58
N ASN A 53 4.23 -5.79 24.55
CA ASN A 53 4.51 -7.23 24.69
C ASN A 53 3.28 -8.16 24.62
N GLU A 54 2.11 -7.76 25.14
CA GLU A 54 0.92 -8.62 25.16
C GLU A 54 0.22 -8.73 23.80
N ASP A 55 0.01 -7.62 23.10
CA ASP A 55 -0.62 -7.61 21.77
C ASP A 55 0.31 -8.25 20.72
N LEU A 56 1.63 -8.09 20.90
CA LEU A 56 2.69 -8.68 20.07
C LEU A 56 2.62 -10.21 20.04
N HIS A 57 2.28 -10.85 21.16
CA HIS A 57 2.28 -12.30 21.31
C HIS A 57 1.25 -13.00 20.41
N HIS A 58 0.14 -12.33 20.07
CA HIS A 58 -0.84 -12.88 19.13
C HIS A 58 -0.37 -12.84 17.68
N ILE A 59 0.38 -11.80 17.30
CA ILE A 59 0.89 -11.63 15.94
C ILE A 59 2.11 -12.50 15.69
N GLN A 60 3.01 -12.62 16.67
CA GLN A 60 4.20 -13.46 16.54
C GLN A 60 3.89 -14.94 16.29
N LYS A 61 2.70 -15.39 16.73
CA LYS A 61 2.20 -16.76 16.49
C LYS A 61 1.60 -16.97 15.11
N LEU A 62 1.43 -15.93 14.31
CA LEU A 62 0.93 -16.05 12.95
C LEU A 62 1.95 -16.77 12.06
N ARG A 63 1.43 -17.55 11.10
CA ARG A 63 2.25 -18.36 10.18
C ARG A 63 3.28 -17.54 9.41
N ASN A 64 2.93 -16.32 9.02
CA ASN A 64 3.77 -15.45 8.20
C ASN A 64 4.31 -14.26 9.02
N SER A 65 4.42 -14.38 10.34
CA SER A 65 4.78 -13.25 11.23
C SER A 65 6.05 -12.54 10.80
N ASP A 66 7.09 -13.29 10.45
CA ASP A 66 8.36 -12.78 9.92
C ASP A 66 8.20 -11.86 8.70
N LEU A 67 7.38 -12.25 7.73
CA LEU A 67 7.13 -11.45 6.53
C LEU A 67 6.22 -10.25 6.82
N LEU A 68 5.23 -10.42 7.70
CA LEU A 68 4.31 -9.34 8.08
C LEU A 68 5.07 -8.23 8.80
N ASP A 69 6.07 -8.58 9.60
CA ASP A 69 6.92 -7.62 10.27
C ASP A 69 7.80 -6.83 9.30
N GLU A 70 8.21 -7.44 8.18
CA GLU A 70 8.92 -6.70 7.13
C GLU A 70 7.99 -5.80 6.31
N LEU A 71 6.75 -6.23 6.07
CA LEU A 71 5.79 -5.54 5.21
C LEU A 71 5.04 -4.40 5.91
N ILE A 72 4.59 -4.62 7.15
CA ILE A 72 3.58 -3.77 7.80
C ILE A 72 4.21 -2.64 8.61
N VAL A 73 3.72 -1.44 8.33
CA VAL A 73 4.07 -0.20 9.05
C VAL A 73 2.80 0.40 9.63
N ILE A 74 2.87 0.78 10.91
CA ILE A 74 1.73 1.35 11.65
C ILE A 74 2.13 2.64 12.38
N PRO A 75 1.17 3.49 12.78
CA PRO A 75 1.41 4.63 13.66
C PRO A 75 2.08 4.22 14.97
N GLU A 76 2.86 5.13 15.56
CA GLU A 76 3.47 4.90 16.88
C GLU A 76 2.44 4.69 17.99
N LYS A 77 1.25 5.27 17.82
CA LYS A 77 0.11 5.10 18.71
C LYS A 77 -1.10 4.76 17.88
N VAL A 78 -1.65 3.58 18.13
CA VAL A 78 -2.87 3.08 17.49
C VAL A 78 -3.99 3.12 18.53
N LYS A 79 -5.09 3.79 18.19
CA LYS A 79 -6.28 3.91 19.04
C LYS A 79 -7.13 2.64 18.97
N ASP A 80 -7.35 2.12 17.77
CA ASP A 80 -8.15 0.92 17.54
C ASP A 80 -7.25 -0.29 17.26
N LYS A 81 -6.75 -0.90 18.34
CA LYS A 81 -5.86 -2.06 18.28
C LYS A 81 -6.55 -3.31 17.76
N ASP A 82 -7.83 -3.49 18.04
CA ASP A 82 -8.57 -4.69 17.62
C ASP A 82 -8.75 -4.69 16.10
N SER A 83 -9.13 -3.54 15.52
CA SER A 83 -9.19 -3.39 14.06
C SER A 83 -7.83 -3.65 13.42
N LEU A 84 -6.75 -3.09 13.97
CA LEU A 84 -5.39 -3.35 13.50
C LEU A 84 -5.05 -4.84 13.51
N ILE A 85 -5.25 -5.53 14.64
CA ILE A 85 -4.94 -6.96 14.78
C ILE A 85 -5.73 -7.79 13.76
N ASN A 86 -7.00 -7.45 13.55
CA ASN A 86 -7.84 -8.13 12.58
C ASN A 86 -7.39 -7.90 11.13
N MET A 87 -6.93 -6.69 10.78
CA MET A 87 -6.30 -6.42 9.49
C MET A 87 -5.05 -7.26 9.29
N VAL A 88 -4.14 -7.28 10.27
CA VAL A 88 -2.92 -8.10 10.21
C VAL A 88 -3.25 -9.58 10.04
N ARG A 89 -4.27 -10.10 10.75
CA ARG A 89 -4.73 -11.49 10.60
C ARG A 89 -5.28 -11.79 9.21
N ARG A 90 -5.99 -10.86 8.58
CA ARG A 90 -6.46 -11.01 7.19
C ARG A 90 -5.31 -10.98 6.21
N ILE A 91 -4.34 -10.08 6.37
CA ILE A 91 -3.14 -10.06 5.52
C ILE A 91 -2.34 -11.37 5.68
N ASN A 92 -2.29 -11.94 6.88
CA ASN A 92 -1.65 -13.25 7.13
C ASN A 92 -2.29 -14.42 6.37
N SER A 93 -3.55 -14.30 5.93
CA SER A 93 -4.21 -15.37 5.16
C SER A 93 -3.60 -15.54 3.77
N ILE A 94 -2.94 -14.49 3.24
CA ILE A 94 -2.25 -14.51 1.96
C ILE A 94 -1.17 -15.60 1.98
N ASP A 95 -1.07 -16.33 0.87
CA ASP A 95 -0.09 -17.40 0.74
C ASP A 95 1.33 -16.84 0.83
N ARG A 96 2.16 -17.52 1.63
CA ARG A 96 3.52 -17.09 1.94
C ARG A 96 4.35 -16.70 0.70
N PRO A 97 4.33 -17.45 -0.43
CA PRO A 97 5.11 -17.08 -1.60
C PRO A 97 4.76 -15.70 -2.19
N LEU A 98 3.50 -15.26 -2.09
CA LEU A 98 3.10 -13.92 -2.52
C LEU A 98 3.58 -12.85 -1.54
N LEU A 99 3.55 -13.11 -0.23
CA LEU A 99 4.12 -12.20 0.76
C LEU A 99 5.64 -12.06 0.57
N GLU A 100 6.34 -13.16 0.28
CA GLU A 100 7.77 -13.16 -0.07
C GLU A 100 8.04 -12.35 -1.34
N LEU A 101 7.18 -12.45 -2.37
CA LEU A 101 7.26 -11.58 -3.55
C LEU A 101 7.18 -10.09 -3.15
N LEU A 102 6.21 -9.71 -2.33
CA LEU A 102 6.05 -8.32 -1.89
C LEU A 102 7.28 -7.83 -1.11
N VAL A 103 7.81 -8.63 -0.18
CA VAL A 103 9.04 -8.32 0.57
C VAL A 103 10.23 -8.13 -0.38
N ASN A 104 10.42 -9.06 -1.32
CA ASN A 104 11.52 -9.02 -2.28
C ASN A 104 11.46 -7.83 -3.23
N GLN A 105 10.26 -7.29 -3.47
CA GLN A 105 10.03 -6.08 -4.28
C GLN A 105 10.09 -4.79 -3.46
N GLY A 106 10.41 -4.88 -2.16
CA GLY A 106 10.51 -3.72 -1.28
C GLY A 106 9.16 -3.07 -0.95
N VAL A 107 8.05 -3.80 -1.14
CA VAL A 107 6.70 -3.28 -0.88
C VAL A 107 6.51 -3.04 0.61
N LYS A 108 5.75 -1.99 0.95
CA LYS A 108 5.29 -1.68 2.31
C LYS A 108 3.77 -1.56 2.36
N ILE A 109 3.19 -2.04 3.44
CA ILE A 109 1.77 -1.95 3.76
C ILE A 109 1.63 -1.01 4.96
N ARG A 110 1.23 0.22 4.70
CA ARG A 110 0.97 1.24 5.71
C ARG A 110 -0.48 1.13 6.18
N LEU A 111 -0.67 0.69 7.42
CA LEU A 111 -1.97 0.73 8.08
C LEU A 111 -2.05 2.02 8.88
N PHE A 112 -2.99 2.92 8.58
CA PHE A 112 -2.97 4.29 9.10
C PHE A 112 -4.28 4.71 9.80
N GLU A 113 -4.19 5.74 10.63
CA GLU A 113 -5.35 6.47 11.17
C GLU A 113 -5.40 7.88 10.55
N GLY A 114 -6.57 8.52 10.53
CA GLY A 114 -6.74 9.86 9.94
C GLY A 114 -7.05 9.80 8.43
N ASN A 115 -6.54 10.77 7.68
CA ASN A 115 -6.76 10.84 6.23
C ASN A 115 -5.55 10.27 5.47
N LEU A 116 -5.82 9.68 4.31
CA LEU A 116 -4.77 9.11 3.45
C LEU A 116 -3.72 10.18 3.08
N THR A 117 -4.20 11.39 2.82
CA THR A 117 -3.45 12.55 2.35
C THR A 117 -2.73 13.32 3.46
N ASP A 118 -2.89 12.91 4.73
CA ASP A 118 -2.08 13.41 5.85
C ASP A 118 -0.62 12.90 5.77
N GLU A 119 -0.37 11.88 4.94
CA GLU A 119 0.97 11.38 4.64
C GLU A 119 1.70 12.30 3.66
N PRO A 120 2.89 12.85 3.99
CA PRO A 120 3.66 13.70 3.09
C PRO A 120 3.81 13.18 1.65
N LEU A 121 4.00 11.88 1.45
CA LEU A 121 4.11 11.31 0.09
C LEU A 121 2.80 11.36 -0.69
N LEU A 122 1.66 11.29 -0.02
CA LEU A 122 0.33 11.25 -0.64
C LEU A 122 -0.39 12.59 -0.58
N TYR A 123 0.23 13.61 0.02
CA TYR A 123 -0.33 14.96 0.13
C TYR A 123 -0.69 15.56 -1.25
N HIS A 124 0.05 15.22 -2.30
CA HIS A 124 -0.23 15.69 -3.66
C HIS A 124 -1.61 15.26 -4.16
N LEU A 125 -2.14 14.13 -3.67
CA LEU A 125 -3.45 13.60 -4.05
C LEU A 125 -4.62 14.33 -3.38
N LYS A 126 -4.37 15.19 -2.38
CA LYS A 126 -5.38 15.83 -1.53
C LYS A 126 -6.53 16.49 -2.29
N TRP A 127 -6.25 17.03 -3.47
CA TRP A 127 -7.24 17.72 -4.30
C TRP A 127 -7.55 16.99 -5.59
N GLU A 128 -7.01 15.77 -5.75
CA GLU A 128 -7.20 14.94 -6.91
C GLU A 128 -8.41 14.02 -6.73
N LYS A 129 -9.05 13.69 -7.85
CA LYS A 129 -10.21 12.82 -7.88
C LYS A 129 -9.78 11.37 -8.14
N PRO A 130 -10.21 10.40 -7.33
CA PRO A 130 -9.92 8.99 -7.59
C PRO A 130 -10.67 8.50 -8.83
N ARG A 131 -10.06 7.58 -9.58
CA ARG A 131 -10.63 7.03 -10.81
C ARG A 131 -11.94 6.29 -10.52
N GLY A 132 -12.96 6.48 -11.36
CA GLY A 132 -14.24 5.74 -11.26
C GLY A 132 -15.29 6.30 -10.30
N TRP A 133 -14.95 7.32 -9.49
CA TRP A 133 -15.89 7.91 -8.53
C TRP A 133 -16.85 8.94 -9.16
N LYS A 134 -18.14 8.89 -8.81
CA LYS A 134 -19.15 9.89 -9.22
C LYS A 134 -19.28 10.97 -8.12
N LYS A 135 -19.42 12.24 -8.55
CA LYS A 135 -19.47 13.48 -7.71
C LYS A 135 -18.18 13.81 -6.92
N ASP A 136 -18.21 14.91 -6.16
CA ASP A 136 -17.13 15.67 -5.50
C ASP A 136 -16.39 14.91 -4.37
N VAL A 137 -15.89 13.71 -4.67
CA VAL A 137 -15.05 12.90 -3.77
C VAL A 137 -13.59 13.10 -4.16
N THR A 138 -12.72 13.38 -3.19
CA THR A 138 -11.28 13.51 -3.40
C THR A 138 -10.54 12.34 -2.74
N TRP A 139 -9.23 12.18 -2.97
CA TRP A 139 -8.43 11.21 -2.23
C TRP A 139 -8.37 11.45 -0.71
N GLU A 140 -8.86 12.59 -0.20
CA GLU A 140 -9.08 12.76 1.25
C GLU A 140 -10.13 11.78 1.80
N ASP A 141 -11.13 11.45 0.98
CA ASP A 141 -12.27 10.62 1.36
C ASP A 141 -12.01 9.13 1.13
N VAL A 142 -10.89 8.79 0.48
CA VAL A 142 -10.57 7.40 0.12
C VAL A 142 -9.81 6.71 1.25
N PRO A 143 -10.29 5.56 1.73
CA PRO A 143 -9.71 4.88 2.88
C PRO A 143 -8.46 4.05 2.53
N GLY A 144 -8.14 3.84 1.24
CA GLY A 144 -6.99 3.05 0.82
C GLY A 144 -6.41 3.43 -0.54
N SER A 145 -5.22 2.91 -0.82
CA SER A 145 -4.59 2.97 -2.13
C SER A 145 -3.58 1.84 -2.30
N GLY A 146 -3.52 1.29 -3.49
CA GLY A 146 -2.64 0.19 -3.87
C GLY A 146 -2.13 0.35 -5.30
N GLY A 147 -1.43 -0.67 -5.80
CA GLY A 147 -0.84 -0.64 -7.13
C GLY A 147 0.51 0.08 -7.20
N SER A 148 1.14 0.35 -6.05
CA SER A 148 2.49 0.89 -5.94
C SER A 148 3.35 0.08 -4.95
N TRP A 149 4.62 0.45 -4.78
CA TRP A 149 5.45 -0.11 -3.70
C TRP A 149 4.90 0.22 -2.31
N LEU A 150 4.11 1.29 -2.17
CA LEU A 150 3.43 1.65 -0.93
C LEU A 150 1.93 1.38 -1.05
N ILE A 151 1.45 0.41 -0.29
CA ILE A 151 0.03 0.13 -0.08
C ILE A 151 -0.40 0.88 1.18
N SER A 152 -1.55 1.54 1.15
CA SER A 152 -2.13 2.20 2.31
C SER A 152 -3.55 1.72 2.56
N ALA A 153 -3.89 1.39 3.80
CA ALA A 153 -5.23 1.03 4.21
C ALA A 153 -5.58 1.62 5.58
N LYS A 154 -6.73 2.27 5.70
CA LYS A 154 -7.17 2.92 6.93
C LYS A 154 -7.65 1.89 7.97
N ILE A 155 -7.10 2.00 9.18
CA ILE A 155 -7.48 1.16 10.32
C ILE A 155 -8.96 1.40 10.63
N GLY A 156 -9.71 0.29 10.74
CA GLY A 156 -11.14 0.30 11.00
C GLY A 156 -12.03 0.46 9.75
N ALA A 157 -11.45 0.69 8.56
CA ALA A 157 -12.21 0.87 7.32
C ALA A 157 -12.24 -0.38 6.44
N SER A 158 -11.96 -1.57 6.97
CA SER A 158 -11.81 -2.80 6.17
C SER A 158 -13.07 -3.28 5.48
N MET A 159 -14.25 -3.01 6.05
CA MET A 159 -15.52 -3.58 5.58
C MET A 159 -16.19 -2.67 4.53
N PRO A 160 -16.97 -3.25 3.58
CA PRO A 160 -17.73 -2.48 2.61
C PRO A 160 -18.59 -1.40 3.26
N GLY A 161 -18.71 -0.25 2.60
CA GLY A 161 -19.49 0.89 3.09
C GLY A 161 -18.71 1.88 3.95
N ASN A 162 -17.46 1.59 4.33
CA ASN A 162 -16.58 2.52 5.04
C ASN A 162 -15.78 3.43 4.08
N GLY A 163 -16.45 3.98 3.07
CA GLY A 163 -15.80 4.81 2.04
C GLY A 163 -15.20 4.01 0.87
N HIS A 164 -15.54 2.73 0.72
CA HIS A 164 -15.22 1.93 -0.46
C HIS A 164 -16.27 0.80 -0.64
N GLY A 165 -16.27 0.17 -1.82
CA GLY A 165 -17.23 -0.91 -2.18
C GLY A 165 -16.68 -2.34 -2.04
N SER A 166 -15.37 -2.51 -1.91
CA SER A 166 -14.68 -3.81 -1.89
C SER A 166 -15.08 -4.68 -0.69
N ILE A 167 -15.11 -5.99 -0.85
CA ILE A 167 -15.38 -6.97 0.22
C ILE A 167 -14.42 -6.83 1.40
N ASN A 168 -13.17 -6.45 1.13
CA ASN A 168 -12.17 -6.11 2.14
C ASN A 168 -11.15 -5.11 1.59
N LEU A 169 -10.97 -3.98 2.28
CA LEU A 169 -10.10 -2.89 1.84
C LEU A 169 -8.65 -3.34 1.66
N GLU A 170 -7.98 -3.78 2.73
CA GLU A 170 -6.56 -4.05 2.70
C GLU A 170 -6.19 -5.17 1.72
N LEU A 171 -7.02 -6.21 1.60
CA LEU A 171 -6.80 -7.27 0.61
C LEU A 171 -6.99 -6.76 -0.83
N HIS A 172 -7.96 -5.88 -1.07
CA HIS A 172 -8.19 -5.25 -2.38
C HIS A 172 -6.98 -4.40 -2.81
N GLU A 173 -6.49 -3.53 -1.91
CA GLU A 173 -5.33 -2.68 -2.22
C GLU A 173 -4.03 -3.49 -2.40
N ILE A 174 -3.85 -4.57 -1.63
CA ILE A 174 -2.76 -5.53 -1.88
C ILE A 174 -2.93 -6.19 -3.25
N GLY A 175 -4.16 -6.56 -3.62
CA GLY A 175 -4.51 -7.14 -4.90
C GLY A 175 -4.07 -6.29 -6.10
N HIS A 176 -4.26 -4.97 -6.04
CA HIS A 176 -3.74 -4.06 -7.08
C HIS A 176 -2.22 -4.13 -7.23
N THR A 177 -1.49 -4.18 -6.13
CA THR A 177 -0.02 -4.24 -6.15
C THR A 177 0.45 -5.58 -6.70
N VAL A 178 -0.18 -6.68 -6.26
CA VAL A 178 0.09 -8.02 -6.78
C VAL A 178 -0.18 -8.08 -8.28
N PHE A 179 -1.29 -7.51 -8.76
CA PHE A 179 -1.61 -7.41 -10.18
C PHE A 179 -0.47 -6.75 -10.96
N ASN A 180 -0.05 -5.55 -10.58
CA ASN A 180 1.00 -4.82 -11.29
C ASN A 180 2.31 -5.62 -11.36
N LEU A 181 2.66 -6.35 -10.29
CA LEU A 181 3.86 -7.18 -10.26
C LEU A 181 3.75 -8.40 -11.18
N ILE A 182 2.67 -9.17 -11.09
CA ILE A 182 2.54 -10.42 -11.85
C ILE A 182 2.29 -10.18 -13.34
N MET A 183 1.62 -9.08 -13.71
CA MET A 183 1.32 -8.74 -15.10
C MET A 183 2.54 -8.24 -15.89
N THR A 184 3.70 -8.10 -15.23
CA THR A 184 4.99 -7.95 -15.92
C THR A 184 5.39 -9.19 -16.71
N ASN A 185 4.84 -10.36 -16.36
CA ASN A 185 5.06 -11.60 -17.08
C ASN A 185 3.98 -11.80 -18.16
N PRO A 186 4.34 -11.84 -19.45
CA PRO A 186 3.38 -11.96 -20.54
C PRO A 186 2.50 -13.21 -20.50
N ASP A 187 3.01 -14.33 -19.96
CA ASP A 187 2.26 -15.58 -19.88
C ASP A 187 1.11 -15.45 -18.87
N TYR A 188 1.38 -14.88 -17.69
CA TYR A 188 0.35 -14.63 -16.68
C TYR A 188 -0.65 -13.58 -17.15
N THR A 189 -0.20 -12.54 -17.84
CA THR A 189 -1.08 -11.51 -18.41
C THR A 189 -2.05 -12.12 -19.40
N LYS A 190 -1.57 -12.95 -20.33
CA LYS A 190 -2.42 -13.61 -21.32
C LYS A 190 -3.41 -14.58 -20.68
N GLU A 191 -2.96 -15.38 -19.73
CA GLU A 191 -3.81 -16.34 -19.01
C GLU A 191 -4.92 -15.64 -18.21
N PHE A 192 -4.56 -14.61 -17.44
CA PHE A 192 -5.53 -13.87 -16.63
C PHE A 192 -6.50 -13.09 -17.50
N GLN A 193 -6.02 -12.43 -18.56
CA GLN A 193 -6.86 -11.71 -19.52
C GLN A 193 -7.93 -12.62 -20.11
N SER A 194 -7.56 -13.83 -20.51
CA SER A 194 -8.51 -14.81 -21.04
C SER A 194 -9.56 -15.24 -20.01
N SER A 195 -9.17 -15.35 -18.73
CA SER A 195 -10.09 -15.69 -17.64
C SER A 195 -11.07 -14.55 -17.38
N TRP A 196 -10.57 -13.31 -17.29
CA TRP A 196 -11.37 -12.11 -17.09
C TRP A 196 -12.44 -11.92 -18.17
N GLU A 197 -12.07 -12.00 -19.45
CA GLU A 197 -13.00 -11.82 -20.57
C GLU A 197 -14.16 -12.83 -20.56
N GLN A 198 -13.95 -14.01 -19.98
CA GLN A 198 -14.95 -15.07 -19.92
C GLN A 198 -15.83 -15.03 -18.68
N GLU A 199 -15.33 -14.48 -17.58
CA GLU A 199 -15.95 -14.66 -16.25
C GLU A 199 -16.42 -13.35 -15.61
N VAL A 200 -15.99 -12.18 -16.11
CA VAL A 200 -16.32 -10.89 -15.49
C VAL A 200 -17.82 -10.64 -15.42
N HIS A 201 -18.58 -10.99 -16.46
CA HIS A 201 -20.03 -10.76 -16.50
C HIS A 201 -20.83 -11.71 -15.61
N GLU A 202 -20.31 -12.92 -15.35
CA GLU A 202 -20.92 -13.89 -14.45
C GLU A 202 -20.68 -13.50 -12.98
N MET A 203 -19.49 -12.98 -12.69
CA MET A 203 -19.15 -12.51 -11.35
C MET A 203 -19.83 -11.18 -11.01
N PHE A 204 -19.76 -10.22 -11.93
CA PHE A 204 -20.21 -8.84 -11.72
C PHE A 204 -21.21 -8.43 -12.79
N TYR A 205 -22.47 -8.80 -12.57
CA TYR A 205 -23.55 -8.50 -13.49
C TYR A 205 -23.78 -6.98 -13.59
N SER A 206 -23.51 -6.41 -14.77
CA SER A 206 -23.72 -4.99 -15.11
C SER A 206 -22.90 -3.96 -14.31
N GLU A 207 -21.94 -4.38 -13.48
CA GLU A 207 -21.00 -3.46 -12.81
C GLU A 207 -19.88 -3.02 -13.76
N GLN A 208 -20.14 -1.92 -14.47
CA GLN A 208 -19.26 -1.36 -15.49
C GLN A 208 -17.83 -1.06 -14.99
N TYR A 209 -17.65 -0.89 -13.68
CA TYR A 209 -16.33 -0.65 -13.10
C TYR A 209 -15.38 -1.84 -13.31
N PHE A 210 -15.80 -3.04 -12.91
CA PHE A 210 -15.02 -4.28 -13.07
C PHE A 210 -14.99 -4.79 -14.52
N ILE A 211 -16.06 -4.54 -15.28
CA ILE A 211 -16.14 -4.90 -16.71
C ILE A 211 -15.13 -4.10 -17.55
N ASN A 212 -14.85 -2.85 -17.20
CA ASN A 212 -13.96 -2.00 -17.99
C ASN A 212 -12.52 -1.92 -17.46
N HIS A 213 -12.25 -2.48 -16.27
CA HIS A 213 -10.93 -2.39 -15.63
C HIS A 213 -10.50 -3.75 -15.06
N THR A 214 -9.66 -4.47 -15.82
CA THR A 214 -9.10 -5.77 -15.43
C THR A 214 -8.36 -5.74 -14.09
N SER A 215 -7.69 -4.62 -13.76
CA SER A 215 -7.00 -4.43 -12.48
C SER A 215 -7.93 -4.43 -11.27
N GLU A 216 -9.11 -3.82 -11.41
CA GLU A 216 -10.15 -3.76 -10.38
C GLU A 216 -10.79 -5.13 -10.19
N TYR A 217 -11.07 -5.83 -11.30
CA TYR A 217 -11.56 -7.20 -11.26
C TYR A 217 -10.56 -8.11 -10.55
N PHE A 218 -9.26 -8.03 -10.90
CA PHE A 218 -8.23 -8.80 -10.23
C PHE A 218 -8.19 -8.50 -8.73
N ALA A 219 -8.13 -7.23 -8.34
CA ALA A 219 -8.03 -6.81 -6.95
C ALA A 219 -9.22 -7.27 -6.11
N GLU A 220 -10.43 -7.17 -6.65
CA GLU A 220 -11.63 -7.62 -5.95
C GLU A 220 -11.68 -9.15 -5.85
N MET A 221 -11.32 -9.89 -6.92
CA MET A 221 -11.25 -11.34 -6.85
C MET A 221 -10.14 -11.83 -5.91
N PHE A 222 -9.02 -11.12 -5.83
CA PHE A 222 -7.97 -11.37 -4.84
C PHE A 222 -8.52 -11.20 -3.42
N ALA A 223 -9.28 -10.13 -3.17
CA ALA A 223 -9.92 -9.91 -1.87
C ALA A 223 -10.90 -11.04 -1.53
N TYR A 224 -11.79 -11.42 -2.44
CA TYR A 224 -12.70 -12.55 -2.24
C TYR A 224 -11.95 -13.87 -1.97
N TYR A 225 -10.81 -14.10 -2.64
CA TYR A 225 -10.07 -15.35 -2.51
C TYR A 225 -9.43 -15.51 -1.13
N TYR A 226 -8.93 -14.42 -0.54
CA TYR A 226 -8.19 -14.45 0.73
C TYR A 226 -9.03 -14.03 1.95
N TYR A 227 -10.23 -13.49 1.74
CA TYR A 227 -11.07 -13.00 2.84
C TYR A 227 -11.65 -14.13 3.69
N SER A 228 -12.28 -15.15 3.07
CA SER A 228 -12.82 -16.31 3.76
C SER A 228 -13.03 -17.51 2.82
N GLU A 229 -13.26 -18.70 3.38
CA GLU A 229 -13.58 -19.89 2.57
C GLU A 229 -14.89 -19.72 1.80
N GLU A 230 -15.89 -19.08 2.41
CA GLU A 230 -17.19 -18.81 1.80
C GLU A 230 -17.08 -17.87 0.61
N SER A 231 -16.31 -16.78 0.75
CA SER A 231 -16.08 -15.83 -0.35
C SER A 231 -15.25 -16.46 -1.48
N ALA A 232 -14.25 -17.28 -1.15
CA ALA A 232 -13.48 -18.04 -2.14
C ALA A 232 -14.36 -19.08 -2.88
N ALA A 233 -15.35 -19.67 -2.20
CA ALA A 233 -16.30 -20.60 -2.83
C ALA A 233 -17.20 -19.91 -3.86
N ILE A 234 -17.52 -18.62 -3.69
CA ILE A 234 -18.26 -17.84 -4.69
C ILE A 234 -17.46 -17.73 -5.98
N ILE A 235 -16.15 -17.39 -5.90
CA ILE A 235 -15.28 -17.35 -7.08
C ILE A 235 -15.22 -18.73 -7.73
N LYS A 236 -15.04 -19.79 -6.94
CA LYS A 236 -14.96 -21.16 -7.47
C LYS A 236 -16.21 -21.54 -8.28
N LEU A 237 -17.39 -21.05 -7.88
CA LEU A 237 -18.65 -21.30 -8.56
C LEU A 237 -18.83 -20.43 -9.82
N LYS A 238 -18.59 -19.11 -9.69
CA LYS A 238 -18.94 -18.12 -10.73
C LYS A 238 -17.79 -17.79 -11.70
N ALA A 239 -16.56 -17.90 -11.23
CA ALA A 239 -15.34 -17.58 -11.96
C ALA A 239 -14.27 -18.66 -11.75
N PRO A 240 -14.55 -19.93 -12.13
CA PRO A 240 -13.68 -21.07 -11.84
C PRO A 240 -12.27 -20.97 -12.42
N LYS A 241 -12.07 -20.32 -13.57
CA LYS A 241 -10.74 -20.09 -14.18
C LYS A 241 -9.95 -19.07 -13.37
N THR A 242 -10.60 -18.01 -12.93
CA THR A 242 -10.02 -17.02 -12.01
C THR A 242 -9.65 -17.66 -10.67
N TYR A 243 -10.52 -18.51 -10.11
CA TYR A 243 -10.21 -19.29 -8.90
C TYR A 243 -8.98 -20.20 -9.12
N LYS A 244 -8.91 -20.88 -10.27
CA LYS A 244 -7.78 -21.73 -10.64
C LYS A 244 -6.49 -20.92 -10.75
N PHE A 245 -6.53 -19.76 -11.39
CA PHE A 245 -5.38 -18.86 -11.50
C PHE A 245 -4.80 -18.50 -10.12
N PHE A 246 -5.64 -18.10 -9.16
CA PHE A 246 -5.19 -17.81 -7.78
C PHE A 246 -4.65 -19.05 -7.06
N ARG A 247 -5.21 -20.23 -7.30
CA ARG A 247 -4.67 -21.49 -6.76
C ARG A 247 -3.26 -21.77 -7.27
N GLU A 248 -2.98 -21.43 -8.53
CA GLU A 248 -1.68 -21.66 -9.16
C GLU A 248 -0.63 -20.61 -8.72
N LEU A 249 -1.06 -19.38 -8.38
CA LEU A 249 -0.18 -18.34 -7.79
C LEU A 249 0.62 -18.86 -6.58
N LYS A 250 0.04 -19.77 -5.79
CA LYS A 250 0.68 -20.38 -4.61
C LYS A 250 1.97 -21.14 -4.92
N SER A 251 2.11 -21.60 -6.15
CA SER A 251 3.23 -22.44 -6.61
C SER A 251 4.14 -21.73 -7.62
N LEU A 252 3.91 -20.43 -7.88
CA LEU A 252 4.66 -19.73 -8.89
C LEU A 252 6.12 -19.50 -8.48
N ASN A 253 6.99 -19.65 -9.47
CA ASN A 253 8.37 -19.27 -9.35
C ASN A 253 8.52 -17.76 -9.61
N PHE A 254 8.45 -16.97 -8.54
CA PHE A 254 8.54 -15.51 -8.59
C PHE A 254 9.91 -14.97 -9.01
N ASN A 255 10.94 -15.81 -9.15
CA ASN A 255 12.23 -15.39 -9.71
C ASN A 255 12.14 -14.91 -11.17
N LYS A 256 11.02 -15.19 -11.85
CA LYS A 256 10.72 -14.68 -13.19
C LYS A 256 10.13 -13.27 -13.20
N ILE A 257 9.76 -12.72 -12.05
CA ILE A 257 9.26 -11.35 -11.93
C ILE A 257 10.48 -10.42 -11.76
N PRO A 258 10.69 -9.44 -12.65
CA PRO A 258 11.80 -8.50 -12.52
C PRO A 258 11.76 -7.77 -11.17
N ARG A 259 12.93 -7.51 -10.57
CA ARG A 259 13.02 -6.55 -9.46
C ARG A 259 12.91 -5.13 -10.02
N ASN A 260 12.29 -4.24 -9.24
CA ASN A 260 12.16 -2.79 -9.48
C ASN A 260 11.05 -2.41 -10.45
N PHE A 261 9.81 -2.62 -10.03
CA PHE A 261 8.68 -1.98 -10.72
C PHE A 261 8.53 -0.49 -10.34
N TYR A 262 9.24 -0.01 -9.31
CA TYR A 262 9.16 1.38 -8.82
C TYR A 262 10.54 1.98 -8.55
#